data_AF-A0A0S7YKB0-F1
#
_entry.id   AF-A0A0S7YKB0-F1
#
_cell.length_a   1.000
_cell.length_b   1.000
_cell.length_c   1.000
_cell.angle_alpha   90.00
_cell.angle_beta   90.00
_cell.angle_gamma   90.00
#
_symmetry.space_group_name_H-M   'P 1'
#
loop_
_entity.id
_entity.type
_entity.pdbx_description
1 polymer ?
#
loop_
_entity_poly.entity_id
_entity_poly.type
_entity_poly.pdbx_seq_one_letter_code
_entity_poly.pdbx_strand_id
1 'polypeptide(L)'
;MILSNVSIQEALDKGWLVISPEPTPRQKTPQLPDCPYQTSAVDLRLGHEIAYFREGLAINIDLRRGTFAHLFGPNSESRTISAEQPYSLGPQKMGLGKTLESVELPIH
;
A
#
# COMPACT_ATOMS: atom_id res chain seq x y z
N MET A 1 5.68 15.32 -15.07
CA MET A 1 4.93 16.37 -14.35
C MET A 1 4.25 15.69 -13.16
N ILE A 2 4.35 16.25 -11.96
CA ILE A 2 3.70 15.70 -10.75
C ILE A 2 2.40 16.49 -10.55
N LEU A 3 1.29 15.81 -10.26
CA LEU A 3 -0.01 16.46 -10.05
C LEU A 3 -0.03 17.20 -8.71
N SER A 4 -0.63 18.40 -8.70
CA SER A 4 -0.98 19.10 -7.46
C SER A 4 -2.17 18.42 -6.78
N ASN A 5 -2.43 18.74 -5.51
CA ASN A 5 -3.60 18.24 -4.78
C ASN A 5 -4.93 18.53 -5.49
N VAL A 6 -5.09 19.73 -6.06
CA VAL A 6 -6.26 20.11 -6.86
C VAL A 6 -6.36 19.24 -8.11
N SER A 7 -5.24 19.03 -8.81
CA SER A 7 -5.20 18.18 -10.01
C SER A 7 -5.42 16.69 -9.71
N ILE A 8 -5.02 16.21 -8.54
CA ILE A 8 -5.33 14.84 -8.07
C ILE A 8 -6.84 14.70 -7.88
N GLN A 9 -7.49 15.66 -7.22
CA GLN A 9 -8.94 15.64 -7.02
C GLN A 9 -9.70 15.74 -8.35
N GLU A 10 -9.23 16.59 -9.26
CA GLU A 10 -9.78 16.67 -10.61
C GLU A 10 -9.62 15.35 -11.39
N ALA A 11 -8.47 14.67 -11.25
CA ALA A 11 -8.24 13.37 -11.88
C ALA A 11 -9.16 12.28 -11.29
N LEU A 12 -9.43 12.32 -9.98
CA LEU A 12 -10.41 11.45 -9.33
C LEU A 12 -11.82 11.71 -9.88
N ASP A 13 -12.23 12.98 -9.97
CA ASP A 13 -13.55 13.37 -10.45
C ASP A 13 -13.79 13.00 -11.92
N LYS A 14 -12.73 13.07 -12.74
CA LYS A 14 -12.76 12.68 -14.16
C LYS A 14 -12.58 11.18 -14.39
N GLY A 15 -12.30 10.40 -13.35
CA GLY A 15 -12.00 8.96 -13.48
C GLY A 15 -10.68 8.65 -14.18
N TRP A 16 -9.78 9.63 -14.30
CA TRP A 16 -8.42 9.42 -14.81
C TRP A 16 -7.51 8.73 -13.78
N LEU A 17 -7.90 8.83 -12.51
CA LEU A 17 -7.34 8.13 -11.37
C LEU A 17 -8.53 7.58 -10.58
N VAL A 18 -8.49 6.32 -10.18
CA VAL A 18 -9.51 5.74 -9.30
C VAL A 18 -8.80 5.20 -8.06
N ILE A 19 -9.25 5.62 -6.88
CA ILE A 19 -8.79 5.09 -5.60
C ILE A 19 -10.01 4.58 -4.83
N SER A 20 -10.00 3.31 -4.45
CA SER A 20 -11.16 2.65 -3.82
C SER A 20 -10.76 1.88 -2.56
N PRO A 21 -11.29 2.23 -1.36
CA PRO A 21 -12.16 3.37 -1.10
C PRO A 21 -11.42 4.70 -1.29
N GLU A 22 -12.14 5.75 -1.71
CA GLU A 22 -11.54 7.07 -1.89
C GLU A 22 -11.09 7.66 -0.54
N PRO A 23 -9.86 8.19 -0.42
CA PRO A 23 -9.39 8.84 0.81
C PRO A 23 -10.25 10.06 1.15
N THR A 24 -10.66 10.16 2.42
CA THR A 24 -11.46 11.27 2.95
C THR A 24 -10.84 11.83 4.23
N PRO A 25 -10.97 13.13 4.51
CA PRO A 25 -11.64 14.17 3.72
C PRO A 25 -10.74 14.76 2.61
N ARG A 26 -11.34 15.34 1.55
CA ARG A 26 -10.58 16.05 0.49
C ARG A 26 -10.02 17.40 0.93
N GLN A 27 -10.56 17.97 2.00
CA GLN A 27 -10.14 19.24 2.58
C GLN A 27 -10.18 19.13 4.10
N LYS A 28 -9.29 19.86 4.78
CA LYS A 28 -9.30 19.94 6.23
C LYS A 28 -10.60 20.60 6.69
N THR A 29 -11.33 19.94 7.58
CA THR A 29 -12.48 20.53 8.26
C THR A 29 -12.21 20.57 9.77
N PRO A 30 -12.88 21.45 10.54
CA PRO A 30 -12.73 21.46 12.00
C PRO A 30 -13.04 20.10 12.65
N GLN A 31 -13.90 19.28 12.02
CA GLN A 31 -14.31 17.96 12.50
C GLN A 31 -13.33 16.85 12.09
N LEU A 32 -12.60 17.02 10.98
CA LEU A 32 -11.62 16.07 10.45
C LEU A 32 -10.33 16.83 10.08
N PRO A 33 -9.43 17.05 11.06
CA PRO A 33 -8.20 17.80 10.83
C PRO A 33 -7.18 17.03 9.98
N ASP A 34 -7.22 15.71 10.02
CA ASP A 34 -6.33 14.82 9.27
C ASP A 34 -6.88 14.60 7.86
N CYS A 35 -6.34 15.39 6.92
CA CYS A 35 -6.64 15.30 5.49
C CYS A 35 -5.53 14.49 4.79
N PRO A 36 -5.85 13.36 4.13
CA PRO A 36 -4.85 12.53 3.44
C PRO A 36 -4.26 13.19 2.19
N TYR A 37 -4.87 14.26 1.67
CA TYR A 37 -4.34 14.99 0.52
C TYR A 37 -3.27 15.99 0.94
N GLN A 38 -2.02 15.73 0.53
CA GLN A 38 -0.89 16.64 0.65
C GLN A 38 -0.73 17.46 -0.64
N THR A 39 0.25 18.38 -0.70
CA THR A 39 0.45 19.30 -1.84
C THR A 39 0.50 18.61 -3.21
N SER A 40 1.07 17.41 -3.29
CA SER A 40 1.24 16.67 -4.55
C SER A 40 1.19 15.15 -4.38
N ALA A 41 0.55 14.68 -3.31
CA ALA A 41 0.45 13.28 -2.95
C ALA A 41 -0.84 13.02 -2.17
N VAL A 42 -1.26 11.77 -2.11
CA VAL A 42 -2.36 11.31 -1.26
C VAL A 42 -1.87 10.17 -0.40
N ASP A 43 -2.08 10.29 0.91
CA ASP A 43 -1.72 9.28 1.89
C ASP A 43 -2.72 8.12 1.82
N LEU A 44 -2.19 6.90 1.65
CA LEU A 44 -2.96 5.65 1.65
C LEU A 44 -2.77 4.92 2.98
N ARG A 45 -3.65 3.95 3.24
CA ARG A 45 -3.66 3.22 4.52
C ARG A 45 -3.04 1.84 4.36
N LEU A 46 -2.47 1.35 5.45
CA LEU A 46 -1.99 -0.03 5.54
C LEU A 46 -3.19 -0.99 5.51
N GLY A 47 -3.13 -1.99 4.63
CA GLY A 47 -4.11 -3.06 4.58
C GLY A 47 -3.94 -4.05 5.73
N HIS A 48 -4.85 -5.02 5.81
CA HIS A 48 -4.92 -5.96 6.93
C HIS A 48 -4.01 -7.19 6.80
N GLU A 49 -3.03 -7.18 5.89
CA GLU A 49 -2.19 -8.35 5.64
C GLU A 49 -0.74 -7.94 5.43
N ILE A 50 0.16 -8.71 6.03
CA ILE A 50 1.59 -8.65 5.78
C ILE A 50 2.15 -10.05 5.56
N ALA A 51 3.01 -10.19 4.56
CA ALA A 51 3.71 -11.43 4.27
C ALA A 51 5.21 -11.27 4.47
N TYR A 52 5.89 -12.26 5.04
CA TYR A 52 7.33 -12.21 5.28
C TYR A 52 7.95 -13.61 5.09
N PHE A 53 9.26 -13.66 4.82
CA PHE A 53 9.97 -14.94 4.70
C PHE A 53 10.05 -15.66 6.05
N ARG A 54 9.90 -16.98 6.06
CA ARG A 54 10.11 -17.78 7.26
C ARG A 54 11.55 -17.66 7.74
N GLU A 55 11.71 -17.64 9.06
CA GLU A 55 13.03 -17.54 9.67
C GLU A 55 13.83 -18.83 9.47
N GLY A 56 15.16 -18.71 9.46
CA GLY A 56 16.07 -19.85 9.35
C GLY A 56 16.24 -20.43 7.94
N LEU A 57 15.61 -19.84 6.93
CA LEU A 57 15.80 -20.25 5.53
C LEU A 57 17.09 -19.66 4.95
N ALA A 58 17.97 -20.51 4.45
CA ALA A 58 19.14 -20.10 3.67
C ALA A 58 18.74 -19.90 2.19
N ILE A 59 18.06 -18.79 1.90
CA ILE A 59 17.56 -18.48 0.55
C ILE A 59 18.59 -17.64 -0.20
N ASN A 60 18.92 -18.05 -1.42
CA ASN A 60 19.56 -17.21 -2.42
C ASN A 60 18.53 -16.84 -3.49
N ILE A 61 18.34 -15.54 -3.74
CA ILE A 61 17.38 -15.03 -4.72
C ILE A 61 18.12 -14.73 -6.03
N ASP A 62 18.04 -15.64 -7.00
CA ASP A 62 18.50 -15.39 -8.38
C ASP A 62 17.32 -14.95 -9.26
N LEU A 63 17.17 -13.64 -9.47
CA LEU A 63 16.08 -13.05 -10.25
C LEU A 63 16.11 -13.41 -11.74
N ARG A 64 17.17 -14.07 -12.23
CA ARG A 64 17.27 -14.52 -13.63
C ARG A 64 16.63 -15.89 -13.84
N ARG A 65 16.30 -16.61 -12.77
CA ARG A 65 15.83 -17.99 -12.80
C ARG A 65 14.51 -18.13 -12.04
N GLY A 66 13.46 -18.55 -12.75
CA GLY A 66 12.12 -18.73 -12.16
C GLY A 66 11.38 -17.41 -11.94
N THR A 67 10.32 -17.46 -11.13
CA THR A 67 9.49 -16.28 -10.79
C THR A 67 9.56 -16.01 -9.29
N PHE A 68 9.41 -14.74 -8.90
CA PHE A 68 9.33 -14.37 -7.49
C PHE A 68 8.20 -15.11 -6.76
N ALA A 69 7.06 -15.32 -7.42
CA ALA A 69 5.94 -16.05 -6.85
C ALA A 69 6.30 -17.49 -6.43
N HIS A 70 7.11 -18.20 -7.24
CA HIS A 70 7.54 -19.57 -6.93
C HIS A 70 8.56 -19.62 -5.80
N LEU A 71 9.36 -18.56 -5.61
CA LEU A 71 10.30 -18.47 -4.51
C LEU A 71 9.60 -18.01 -3.22
N PHE A 72 8.77 -16.98 -3.29
CA PHE A 72 8.15 -16.35 -2.13
C PHE A 72 7.03 -17.20 -1.53
N GLY A 73 6.10 -17.71 -2.36
CA GLY A 73 4.92 -18.46 -1.91
C GLY A 73 5.23 -19.59 -0.90
N PRO A 74 6.07 -20.58 -1.24
CA PRO A 74 6.36 -21.69 -0.32
C PRO A 74 7.24 -21.31 0.87
N ASN A 75 8.01 -20.21 0.77
CA ASN A 75 8.99 -19.80 1.77
C ASN A 75 8.51 -18.63 2.65
N SER A 76 7.25 -18.23 2.53
CA SER A 76 6.67 -17.11 3.25
C SER A 76 5.56 -17.55 4.20
N GLU A 77 5.21 -16.63 5.09
CA GLU A 77 4.04 -16.67 5.95
C GLU A 77 3.31 -15.33 5.84
N SER A 78 1.99 -15.39 5.74
CA SER A 78 1.11 -14.21 5.87
C SER A 78 0.53 -14.13 7.26
N ARG A 79 0.37 -12.91 7.78
CA ARG A 79 -0.37 -12.62 9.01
C ARG A 79 -1.38 -11.50 8.77
N THR A 80 -2.52 -11.65 9.41
CA THR A 80 -3.53 -10.59 9.48
C THR A 80 -3.11 -9.53 10.50
N ILE A 81 -3.28 -8.25 10.14
CA ILE A 81 -3.02 -7.10 11.00
C ILE A 81 -4.37 -6.52 11.46
N SER A 82 -4.55 -6.39 12.78
CA SER A 82 -5.68 -5.68 13.38
C SER A 82 -5.23 -4.81 14.55
N ALA A 83 -6.16 -4.05 15.15
CA ALA A 83 -5.87 -3.26 16.34
C ALA A 83 -5.53 -4.14 17.55
N GLU A 84 -6.17 -5.32 17.65
CA GLU A 84 -5.96 -6.32 18.69
C GLU A 84 -4.71 -7.17 18.41
N GLN A 85 -4.34 -7.30 17.14
CA GLN A 85 -3.17 -8.05 16.69
C GLN A 85 -2.29 -7.16 15.78
N PRO A 86 -1.56 -6.20 16.36
CA PRO A 86 -0.64 -5.37 15.60
C PRO A 86 0.56 -6.20 15.13
N TYR A 87 1.15 -5.79 13.99
CA TYR A 87 2.40 -6.37 13.51
C TYR A 87 3.59 -5.51 13.93
N SER A 88 4.49 -6.08 14.74
CA SER A 88 5.74 -5.43 15.11
C SER A 88 6.84 -5.81 14.13
N LEU A 89 7.28 -4.86 13.31
CA LEU A 89 8.40 -5.05 12.39
C LEU A 89 9.71 -4.85 13.15
N GLY A 90 10.39 -5.95 13.46
CA GLY A 90 11.68 -5.92 14.14
C GLY A 90 12.82 -5.35 13.28
N PRO A 91 13.94 -4.92 13.89
CA PRO A 91 15.13 -4.50 13.15
C PRO A 91 15.59 -5.57 12.16
N GLN A 92 16.03 -5.13 10.97
CA GLN A 92 16.57 -6.00 9.91
C GLN A 92 15.56 -7.04 9.37
N LYS A 93 14.26 -6.85 9.63
CA LYS A 93 13.19 -7.64 9.02
C LYS A 93 12.61 -6.91 7.82
N MET A 94 12.21 -7.69 6.81
CA MET A 94 11.51 -7.20 5.62
C MET A 94 10.17 -7.92 5.52
N GLY A 95 9.11 -7.14 5.32
CA GLY A 95 7.76 -7.64 5.07
C GLY A 95 7.15 -6.98 3.83
N LEU A 96 6.25 -7.69 3.18
CA LEU A 96 5.42 -7.21 2.09
C LEU A 96 4.04 -6.86 2.65
N GLY A 97 3.75 -5.57 2.72
CA GLY A 97 2.42 -5.07 2.99
C GLY A 97 1.69 -4.71 1.71
N LYS A 98 0.38 -4.49 1.82
CA LYS A 98 -0.45 -3.91 0.76
C LYS A 98 -1.20 -2.69 1.29
N THR A 99 -1.60 -1.81 0.41
CA THR A 99 -2.53 -0.72 0.73
C THR A 99 -3.91 -1.29 1.01
N LEU A 100 -4.70 -0.57 1.81
CA LEU A 100 -6.12 -0.85 1.96
C LEU A 100 -6.87 -0.49 0.68
N GLU A 101 -6.43 0.58 0.02
CA GLU A 101 -7.01 1.07 -1.22
C GLU A 101 -6.52 0.28 -2.44
N SER A 102 -7.42 0.05 -3.39
CA SER A 102 -7.11 -0.26 -4.79
C SER A 102 -6.86 1.03 -5.55
N VAL A 103 -5.84 1.05 -6.42
CA VAL A 103 -5.51 2.21 -7.27
C VAL A 103 -5.51 1.78 -8.73
N GLU A 104 -6.29 2.47 -9.56
CA GLU A 104 -6.38 2.22 -11.00
C GLU A 104 -6.02 3.50 -11.77
N LEU A 105 -5.29 3.32 -12.87
CA LEU A 105 -4.89 4.37 -13.81
C LEU A 105 -5.41 4.00 -15.20
N PRO A 106 -6.67 4.32 -15.52
CA PRO A 106 -7.27 3.93 -16.79
C PRO A 106 -6.55 4.58 -17.97
N ILE A 107 -6.31 3.79 -19.03
CA ILE A 107 -5.75 4.24 -20.30
C ILE A 107 -6.90 4.19 -21.31
N HIS A 108 -7.74 5.23 -21.30
CA HIS A 108 -8.83 5.38 -22.26
C HIS A 108 -8.37 6.15 -23.50
#